data_AF-A0A812LZG3-F1
#
_entry.id   AF-A0A812LZG3-F1
#
_cell.length_a   1.000
_cell.length_b   1.000
_cell.length_c   1.000
_cell.angle_alpha   90.00
_cell.angle_beta   90.00
_cell.angle_gamma   90.00
#
_symmetry.space_group_name_H-M   'P 1'
#
loop_
_entity.id
_entity.type
_entity.pdbx_description
1 polymer ?
#
loop_
_entity_poly.entity_id
_entity_poly.type
_entity_poly.pdbx_seq_one_letter_code
_entity_poly.pdbx_strand_id
1 'polypeptide(L)'
;MKQLHRMIDELRKWMPFTPSAKVVCFGVTYDASDDAQREAFMEDFRSRILLTYRSGLEPPLQLAGGGTKSSDSGWGCMLRVTQMMLAQCFITLGLGRAWRFNEAEDLAEGSLYLRIVSCFLDTPAAPFSLHRLVETGQQVLGKEPSAWFGPTSAAQAVGHLFQDLKSKASAGSPEFLRGVGCAVFVDGPIYKANVIEQFDSGSSSVILFVCRRLGLDEFNLEEYREGLESCFQLPEFQGLASGNSSSSAHFFVATHGEDSVLFLDPHTTSPALRVEGDVVASHGLRPERALRLPWSNLNPSICRAP
;
A
#
# COMPACT_ATOMS: atom_id res chain seq x y z
N MET A 1 26.20 20.99 1.54
CA MET A 1 25.95 19.95 0.51
C MET A 1 24.70 19.10 0.78
N LYS A 2 24.52 18.45 1.95
CA LYS A 2 23.30 17.63 2.24
C LYS A 2 21.97 18.40 2.20
N GLN A 3 21.96 19.67 2.62
CA GLN A 3 20.77 20.52 2.63
C GLN A 3 20.33 20.96 1.22
N LEU A 4 21.28 21.18 0.31
CA LEU A 4 21.02 21.48 -1.11
C LEU A 4 20.46 20.26 -1.85
N HIS A 5 20.98 19.05 -1.59
CA HIS A 5 20.44 17.82 -2.16
C HIS A 5 19.02 17.55 -1.68
N ARG A 6 18.73 17.71 -0.37
CA ARG A 6 17.35 17.64 0.14
C ARG A 6 16.43 18.66 -0.53
N MET A 7 16.87 19.91 -0.69
CA MET A 7 16.07 20.94 -1.34
C MET A 7 15.81 20.63 -2.82
N ILE A 8 16.81 20.11 -3.55
CA ILE A 8 16.64 19.68 -4.94
C ILE A 8 15.69 18.48 -5.04
N ASP A 9 15.78 17.51 -4.13
CA ASP A 9 14.87 16.37 -4.07
C ASP A 9 13.44 16.79 -3.74
N GLU A 10 13.25 17.74 -2.82
CA GLU A 10 11.94 18.35 -2.55
C GLU A 10 11.41 19.09 -3.79
N LEU A 11 12.22 19.89 -4.48
CA LEU A 11 11.83 20.60 -5.70
C LEU A 11 11.48 19.65 -6.85
N ARG A 12 12.19 18.52 -6.98
CA ARG A 12 11.90 17.49 -7.98
C ARG A 12 10.54 16.83 -7.79
N LYS A 13 9.98 16.81 -6.57
CA LYS A 13 8.58 16.36 -6.33
C LYS A 13 7.56 17.28 -7.02
N TRP A 14 7.88 18.56 -7.16
CA TRP A 14 6.98 19.56 -7.76
C TRP A 14 7.09 19.65 -9.28
N MET A 15 8.14 19.06 -9.90
CA MET A 15 8.24 18.96 -11.35
C MET A 15 7.27 17.90 -11.91
N PRO A 16 6.58 18.16 -13.03
CA PRO A 16 5.76 17.14 -13.69
C PRO A 16 6.63 15.92 -14.02
N PHE A 17 6.21 14.74 -13.59
CA PHE A 17 6.87 13.50 -13.98
C PHE A 17 6.33 13.07 -15.35
N THR A 18 7.25 12.90 -16.30
CA THR A 18 6.98 12.23 -17.56
C THR A 18 7.97 11.07 -17.66
N PRO A 19 7.50 9.83 -17.91
CA PRO A 19 8.40 8.72 -18.15
C PRO A 19 9.39 9.06 -19.27
N SER A 20 10.68 8.94 -18.98
CA SER A 20 11.78 9.20 -19.92
C SER A 20 12.64 7.97 -20.20
N ALA A 21 12.30 6.85 -19.58
CA ALA A 21 12.99 5.56 -19.68
C ALA A 21 11.96 4.46 -19.43
N LYS A 22 12.31 3.21 -19.73
CA LYS A 22 11.45 2.04 -19.51
C LYS A 22 10.84 2.06 -18.10
N VAL A 23 9.53 1.83 -18.01
CA VAL A 23 8.81 1.71 -16.74
C VAL A 23 8.28 0.29 -16.59
N VAL A 24 8.46 -0.32 -15.43
CA VAL A 24 7.85 -1.63 -15.11
C VAL A 24 6.94 -1.46 -13.91
N CYS A 25 5.64 -1.55 -14.11
CA CYS A 25 4.61 -1.37 -13.08
C CYS A 25 3.84 -2.68 -12.91
N PHE A 26 3.90 -3.30 -11.73
CA PHE A 26 3.18 -4.56 -11.41
C PHE A 26 3.21 -5.61 -12.55
N GLY A 27 4.39 -5.98 -13.03
CA GLY A 27 4.59 -6.96 -14.09
C GLY A 27 4.38 -6.48 -15.53
N VAL A 28 3.95 -5.23 -15.75
CA VAL A 28 3.74 -4.66 -17.09
C VAL A 28 4.85 -3.69 -17.43
N THR A 29 5.45 -3.88 -18.60
CA THR A 29 6.48 -2.98 -19.15
C THR A 29 5.86 -1.94 -20.07
N TYR A 30 6.26 -0.69 -19.90
CA TYR A 30 5.89 0.44 -20.76
C TYR A 30 7.15 1.08 -21.34
N ASP A 31 7.14 1.32 -22.65
CA ASP A 31 8.23 2.02 -23.35
C ASP A 31 8.00 3.54 -23.31
N ALA A 32 8.88 4.27 -22.63
CA ALA A 32 8.75 5.72 -22.53
C ALA A 32 9.04 6.49 -23.84
N SER A 33 9.64 5.83 -24.84
CA SER A 33 9.86 6.43 -26.17
C SER A 33 8.58 6.50 -27.01
N ASP A 34 7.56 5.73 -26.66
CA ASP A 34 6.25 5.72 -27.30
C ASP A 34 5.22 6.50 -26.46
N ASP A 35 4.65 7.54 -27.05
CA ASP A 35 3.64 8.40 -26.43
C ASP A 35 2.40 7.60 -25.97
N ALA A 36 1.96 6.60 -26.74
CA ALA A 36 0.83 5.77 -26.37
C ALA A 36 1.13 4.89 -25.15
N GLN A 37 2.36 4.38 -25.05
CA GLN A 37 2.81 3.62 -23.89
C GLN A 37 3.00 4.50 -22.65
N ARG A 38 3.43 5.76 -22.81
CA ARG A 38 3.47 6.73 -21.71
C ARG A 38 2.07 7.00 -21.14
N GLU A 39 1.08 7.23 -22.01
CA GLU A 39 -0.29 7.44 -21.58
C GLU A 39 -0.89 6.17 -20.95
N ALA A 40 -0.64 4.98 -21.52
CA ALA A 40 -1.08 3.72 -20.94
C ALA A 40 -0.50 3.48 -19.53
N PHE A 41 0.77 3.84 -19.31
CA PHE A 41 1.36 3.83 -17.96
C PHE A 41 0.64 4.81 -17.03
N MET A 42 0.40 6.04 -17.47
CA MET A 42 -0.25 7.06 -16.64
C MET A 42 -1.69 6.67 -16.29
N GLU A 43 -2.43 6.04 -17.21
CA GLU A 43 -3.76 5.48 -16.96
C GLU A 43 -3.70 4.36 -15.91
N ASP A 44 -2.72 3.46 -16.04
CA ASP A 44 -2.48 2.40 -15.07
C ASP A 44 -2.17 2.94 -13.68
N PHE A 45 -1.25 3.90 -13.60
CA PHE A 45 -0.86 4.55 -12.36
C PHE A 45 -2.05 5.27 -11.70
N ARG A 46 -2.82 6.06 -12.46
CA ARG A 46 -4.01 6.81 -11.99
C ARG A 46 -5.19 5.92 -11.61
N SER A 47 -5.16 4.64 -11.99
CA SER A 47 -6.18 3.66 -11.61
C SER A 47 -5.90 3.06 -10.22
N ARG A 48 -4.68 3.19 -9.69
CA ARG A 48 -4.35 2.64 -8.37
C ARG A 48 -5.05 3.43 -7.26
N ILE A 49 -5.39 2.75 -6.16
CA ILE A 49 -6.04 3.40 -5.02
C ILE A 49 -4.99 4.11 -4.17
N LEU A 50 -5.11 5.44 -4.09
CA LEU A 50 -4.35 6.30 -3.20
C LEU A 50 -5.08 6.47 -1.86
N LEU A 51 -4.43 6.09 -0.77
CA LEU A 51 -4.90 6.36 0.59
C LEU A 51 -3.88 7.24 1.29
N THR A 52 -4.32 8.43 1.68
CA THR A 52 -3.49 9.44 2.33
C THR A 52 -3.86 9.60 3.80
N TYR A 53 -3.16 10.48 4.52
CA TYR A 53 -3.57 10.89 5.86
C TYR A 53 -5.02 11.40 5.87
N ARG A 54 -5.68 11.20 7.02
CA ARG A 54 -7.07 11.57 7.22
C ARG A 54 -7.24 12.40 8.49
N SER A 55 -8.24 13.28 8.46
CA SER A 55 -8.69 14.06 9.61
C SER A 55 -10.21 13.91 9.80
N GLY A 56 -10.70 14.10 11.03
CA GLY A 56 -12.10 13.85 11.35
C GLY A 56 -12.44 12.37 11.48
N LEU A 57 -11.49 11.55 11.96
CA LEU A 57 -11.73 10.14 12.28
C LEU A 57 -12.81 10.03 13.36
N GLU A 58 -13.85 9.24 13.08
CA GLU A 58 -14.97 9.00 13.99
C GLU A 58 -15.28 7.50 14.10
N PRO A 59 -15.31 6.93 15.33
CA PRO A 59 -14.88 7.57 16.58
C PRO A 59 -13.39 7.93 16.55
N PRO A 60 -12.93 8.89 17.36
CA PRO A 60 -11.51 9.19 17.44
C PRO A 60 -10.75 8.02 18.08
N LEU A 61 -9.49 7.84 17.69
CA LEU A 61 -8.61 6.81 18.22
C LEU A 61 -8.29 7.10 19.69
N GLN A 62 -8.47 6.11 20.56
CA GLN A 62 -8.13 6.23 21.98
C GLN A 62 -6.62 6.11 22.18
N LEU A 63 -6.03 6.87 23.11
CA LEU A 63 -4.61 6.77 23.47
C LEU A 63 -4.46 6.12 24.85
N ALA A 64 -3.41 5.32 25.08
CA ALA A 64 -3.21 4.64 26.38
C ALA A 64 -3.04 5.58 27.59
N GLY A 65 -2.55 6.81 27.38
CA GLY A 65 -2.40 7.81 28.43
C GLY A 65 -3.68 8.60 28.78
N GLY A 66 -4.82 8.24 28.19
CA GLY A 66 -6.02 9.07 28.18
C GLY A 66 -5.94 10.15 27.09
N GLY A 67 -7.10 10.49 26.52
CA GLY A 67 -7.22 11.39 25.37
C GLY A 67 -7.40 10.66 24.05
N THR A 68 -7.62 11.44 22.98
CA THR A 68 -8.00 10.88 21.68
C THR A 68 -7.29 11.59 20.51
N LYS A 69 -7.17 10.90 19.39
CA LYS A 69 -6.67 11.44 18.10
C LYS A 69 -7.72 11.22 17.02
N SER A 70 -8.15 12.30 16.38
CA SER A 70 -9.06 12.27 15.23
C SER A 70 -8.33 12.40 13.89
N SER A 71 -7.01 12.20 13.86
CA SER A 71 -6.20 12.28 12.65
C SER A 71 -4.91 11.44 12.73
N ASP A 72 -4.51 10.87 11.60
CA ASP A 72 -3.27 10.13 11.42
C ASP A 72 -2.10 10.92 10.83
N SER A 73 -2.29 12.21 10.57
CA SER A 73 -1.26 13.09 10.01
C SER A 73 0.00 13.11 10.88
N GLY A 74 1.13 12.87 10.24
CA GLY A 74 2.46 12.86 10.88
C GLY A 74 2.88 11.52 11.51
N TRP A 75 2.02 10.49 11.51
CA TRP A 75 2.39 9.20 12.13
C TRP A 75 1.82 7.95 11.42
N GLY A 76 0.71 8.07 10.69
CA GLY A 76 0.02 6.93 10.07
C GLY A 76 0.56 6.47 8.71
N CYS A 77 1.67 7.02 8.20
CA CYS A 77 2.04 6.86 6.78
C CYS A 77 2.23 5.39 6.40
N MET A 78 2.88 4.59 7.26
CA MET A 78 3.08 3.17 6.97
C MET A 78 1.77 2.37 6.99
N LEU A 79 0.81 2.76 7.82
CA LEU A 79 -0.51 2.13 7.84
C LEU A 79 -1.24 2.42 6.52
N ARG A 80 -1.20 3.67 6.03
CA ARG A 80 -1.76 4.05 4.73
C ARG A 80 -1.08 3.35 3.56
N VAL A 81 0.25 3.24 3.58
CA VAL A 81 1.02 2.45 2.60
C VAL A 81 0.61 0.99 2.60
N THR A 82 0.40 0.41 3.78
CA THR A 82 -0.05 -0.98 3.92
C THR A 82 -1.47 -1.17 3.41
N GLN A 83 -2.37 -0.21 3.67
CA GLN A 83 -3.71 -0.21 3.08
C GLN A 83 -3.66 -0.13 1.54
N MET A 84 -2.81 0.73 0.96
CA MET A 84 -2.66 0.82 -0.49
C MET A 84 -2.11 -0.47 -1.11
N MET A 85 -1.11 -1.09 -0.48
CA MET A 85 -0.56 -2.37 -0.91
C MET A 85 -1.61 -3.49 -0.87
N LEU A 86 -2.41 -3.53 0.19
CA LEU A 86 -3.51 -4.50 0.32
C LEU A 86 -4.65 -4.22 -0.67
N ALA A 87 -5.00 -2.95 -0.88
CA ALA A 87 -5.98 -2.54 -1.89
C ALA A 87 -5.56 -2.96 -3.29
N GLN A 88 -4.28 -2.80 -3.64
CA GLN A 88 -3.74 -3.27 -4.91
C GLN A 88 -3.85 -4.79 -5.06
N CYS A 89 -3.59 -5.56 -3.99
CA CYS A 89 -3.83 -7.01 -4.01
C CYS A 89 -5.30 -7.34 -4.30
N PHE A 90 -6.25 -6.63 -3.68
CA PHE A 90 -7.68 -6.84 -3.92
C PHE A 90 -8.11 -6.44 -5.33
N ILE A 91 -7.55 -5.36 -5.88
CA ILE A 91 -7.77 -4.97 -7.28
C ILE A 91 -7.31 -6.10 -8.21
N THR A 92 -6.09 -6.62 -8.03
CA THR A 92 -5.57 -7.70 -8.88
C THR A 92 -6.38 -8.99 -8.75
N LEU A 93 -6.80 -9.36 -7.53
CA LEU A 93 -7.61 -10.56 -7.30
C LEU A 93 -9.05 -10.43 -7.82
N GLY A 94 -9.66 -9.25 -7.68
CA GLY A 94 -11.08 -9.05 -7.96
C GLY A 94 -11.37 -8.50 -9.36
N LEU A 95 -10.63 -7.46 -9.78
CA LEU A 95 -10.83 -6.77 -11.06
C LEU A 95 -9.80 -7.18 -12.11
N GLY A 96 -8.70 -7.80 -11.69
CA GLY A 96 -7.61 -8.24 -12.56
C GLY A 96 -6.58 -7.15 -12.85
N ARG A 97 -5.37 -7.57 -13.21
CA ARG A 97 -4.24 -6.66 -13.48
C ARG A 97 -4.51 -5.68 -14.64
N ALA A 98 -5.27 -6.12 -15.65
CA ALA A 98 -5.61 -5.33 -16.82
C ALA A 98 -6.63 -4.21 -16.54
N TRP A 99 -7.32 -4.25 -15.39
CA TRP A 99 -8.33 -3.24 -15.04
C TRP A 99 -7.72 -1.84 -14.96
N ARG A 100 -8.49 -0.88 -15.48
CA ARG A 100 -8.26 0.57 -15.41
C ARG A 100 -9.54 1.21 -14.91
N PHE A 101 -9.40 2.27 -14.12
CA PHE A 101 -10.53 2.92 -13.47
C PHE A 101 -11.43 3.60 -14.49
N ASN A 102 -12.72 3.26 -14.47
CA ASN A 102 -13.78 3.89 -15.22
C ASN A 102 -14.80 4.47 -14.23
N GLU A 103 -14.95 5.80 -14.23
CA GLU A 103 -15.80 6.49 -13.27
C GLU A 103 -17.27 6.01 -13.29
N ALA A 104 -17.83 5.78 -14.47
CA ALA A 104 -19.23 5.38 -14.61
C ALA A 104 -19.49 3.95 -14.11
N GLU A 105 -18.53 3.04 -14.27
CA GLU A 105 -18.66 1.64 -13.88
C GLU A 105 -18.20 1.41 -12.44
N ASP A 106 -17.06 1.98 -12.06
CA ASP A 106 -16.43 1.74 -10.77
C ASP A 106 -17.07 2.55 -9.65
N LEU A 107 -17.73 3.68 -9.93
CA LEU A 107 -18.53 4.41 -8.94
C LEU A 107 -20.02 4.03 -8.96
N ALA A 108 -20.43 3.11 -9.84
CA ALA A 108 -21.78 2.58 -9.82
C ALA A 108 -22.05 1.84 -8.49
N GLU A 109 -23.27 2.00 -7.96
CA GLU A 109 -23.68 1.35 -6.72
C GLU A 109 -23.44 -0.17 -6.78
N GLY A 110 -22.76 -0.70 -5.77
CA GLY A 110 -22.50 -2.14 -5.65
C GLY A 110 -21.34 -2.67 -6.50
N SER A 111 -20.62 -1.81 -7.24
CA SER A 111 -19.42 -2.17 -8.00
C SER A 111 -18.39 -2.88 -7.12
N LEU A 112 -17.58 -3.76 -7.72
CA LEU A 112 -16.52 -4.43 -6.97
C LEU A 112 -15.44 -3.44 -6.50
N TYR A 113 -15.18 -2.37 -7.27
CA TYR A 113 -14.31 -1.28 -6.83
C TYR A 113 -14.78 -0.64 -5.52
N LEU A 114 -16.06 -0.24 -5.42
CA LEU A 114 -16.59 0.33 -4.18
C LEU A 114 -16.57 -0.68 -3.03
N ARG A 115 -16.80 -1.97 -3.29
CA ARG A 115 -16.66 -3.02 -2.27
C ARG A 115 -15.20 -3.14 -1.78
N ILE A 116 -14.22 -3.04 -2.67
CA ILE A 116 -12.79 -3.00 -2.29
C ILE A 116 -12.50 -1.75 -1.47
N VAL A 117 -12.91 -0.56 -1.91
CA VAL A 117 -12.72 0.70 -1.17
C VAL A 117 -13.38 0.63 0.21
N SER A 118 -14.56 0.00 0.31
CA SER A 118 -15.29 -0.17 1.58
C SER A 118 -14.47 -0.92 2.65
N CYS A 119 -13.47 -1.70 2.24
CA CYS A 119 -12.59 -2.41 3.16
C CYS A 119 -11.65 -1.49 3.96
N PHE A 120 -11.44 -0.26 3.49
CA PHE A 120 -10.41 0.67 3.98
C PHE A 120 -10.98 1.99 4.53
N LEU A 121 -12.31 2.10 4.62
CA LEU A 121 -12.98 3.28 5.16
C LEU A 121 -12.47 3.60 6.56
N ASP A 122 -12.49 4.87 6.94
CA ASP A 122 -12.03 5.32 8.25
C ASP A 122 -13.11 5.13 9.33
N THR A 123 -13.60 3.90 9.46
CA THR A 123 -14.58 3.47 10.46
C THR A 123 -14.18 2.12 11.06
N PRO A 124 -14.42 1.87 12.36
CA PRO A 124 -14.18 0.57 12.99
C PRO A 124 -14.87 -0.62 12.31
N ALA A 125 -15.95 -0.37 11.56
CA ALA A 125 -16.67 -1.41 10.84
C ALA A 125 -15.91 -1.95 9.61
N ALA A 126 -15.02 -1.15 9.02
CA ALA A 126 -14.27 -1.57 7.84
C ALA A 126 -13.09 -2.48 8.26
N PRO A 127 -12.92 -3.65 7.62
CA PRO A 127 -12.03 -4.73 8.07
C PRO A 127 -10.55 -4.33 8.14
N PHE A 128 -10.10 -3.44 7.25
CA PHE A 128 -8.73 -2.95 7.19
C PHE A 128 -8.67 -1.42 7.37
N SER A 129 -9.61 -0.86 8.13
CA SER A 129 -9.59 0.54 8.51
C SER A 129 -8.35 0.89 9.33
N LEU A 130 -8.04 2.19 9.38
CA LEU A 130 -7.00 2.70 10.26
C LEU A 130 -7.28 2.30 11.72
N HIS A 131 -8.55 2.38 12.17
CA HIS A 131 -8.96 1.97 13.51
C HIS A 131 -8.59 0.53 13.82
N ARG A 132 -8.92 -0.39 12.91
CA ARG A 132 -8.63 -1.83 13.07
C ARG A 132 -7.13 -2.11 13.06
N LEU A 133 -6.37 -1.45 12.18
CA LEU A 133 -4.90 -1.59 12.16
C LEU A 133 -4.25 -1.09 13.46
N VAL A 134 -4.71 0.05 13.99
CA VAL A 134 -4.20 0.62 15.25
C VAL A 134 -4.59 -0.26 16.44
N GLU A 135 -5.84 -0.68 16.53
CA GLU A 135 -6.35 -1.55 17.59
C GLU A 135 -5.59 -2.89 17.61
N THR A 136 -5.48 -3.55 16.45
CA THR A 136 -4.73 -4.80 16.33
C THR A 136 -3.26 -4.59 16.67
N GLY A 137 -2.62 -3.53 16.18
CA GLY A 137 -1.23 -3.23 16.52
C GLY A 137 -1.01 -3.00 18.02
N GLN A 138 -1.96 -2.39 18.72
CA GLN A 138 -1.92 -2.25 20.18
C GLN A 138 -2.05 -3.63 20.86
N GLN A 139 -3.06 -4.41 20.48
CA GLN A 139 -3.38 -5.69 21.11
C GLN A 139 -2.29 -6.76 20.90
N VAL A 140 -1.74 -6.86 19.68
CA VAL A 140 -0.84 -7.98 19.31
C VAL A 140 0.63 -7.60 19.29
N LEU A 141 0.97 -6.32 19.13
CA LEU A 141 2.35 -5.83 19.07
C LEU A 141 2.72 -4.87 20.21
N GLY A 142 1.78 -4.52 21.09
CA GLY A 142 1.99 -3.50 22.13
C GLY A 142 2.30 -2.11 21.56
N LYS A 143 1.95 -1.85 20.29
CA LYS A 143 2.19 -0.55 19.65
C LYS A 143 1.07 0.40 20.00
N GLU A 144 1.42 1.42 20.78
CA GLU A 144 0.44 2.43 21.15
C GLU A 144 -0.10 3.20 19.94
N PRO A 145 -1.37 3.63 19.98
CA PRO A 145 -1.91 4.56 19.00
C PRO A 145 -1.02 5.79 18.88
N SER A 146 -0.72 6.22 17.65
CA SER A 146 0.31 7.22 17.30
C SER A 146 1.78 6.78 17.31
N ALA A 147 2.10 5.55 17.74
CA ALA A 147 3.43 5.01 17.57
C ALA A 147 3.75 4.74 16.10
N TRP A 148 5.02 4.87 15.73
CA TRP A 148 5.47 4.62 14.37
C TRP A 148 5.41 3.13 14.02
N PHE A 149 4.76 2.79 12.91
CA PHE A 149 4.77 1.44 12.33
C PHE A 149 5.88 1.35 11.27
N GLY A 150 6.70 0.30 11.36
CA GLY A 150 7.54 -0.12 10.24
C GLY A 150 6.79 -1.14 9.35
N PRO A 151 7.36 -1.49 8.19
CA PRO A 151 6.73 -2.43 7.25
C PRO A 151 6.36 -3.78 7.89
N THR A 152 7.26 -4.34 8.69
CA THR A 152 7.03 -5.64 9.38
C THR A 152 5.85 -5.57 10.34
N SER A 153 5.81 -4.58 11.22
CA SER A 153 4.71 -4.45 12.18
C SER A 153 3.36 -4.20 11.52
N ALA A 154 3.33 -3.44 10.42
CA ALA A 154 2.08 -3.20 9.69
C ALA A 154 1.59 -4.48 8.98
N ALA A 155 2.51 -5.24 8.36
CA ALA A 155 2.19 -6.54 7.77
C ALA A 155 1.69 -7.56 8.82
N GLN A 156 2.32 -7.61 9.99
CA GLN A 156 1.85 -8.45 11.09
C GLN A 156 0.44 -8.08 11.56
N ALA A 157 0.13 -6.77 11.67
CA ALA A 157 -1.23 -6.32 12.00
C ALA A 157 -2.25 -6.80 10.95
N VAL A 158 -1.93 -6.67 9.65
CA VAL A 158 -2.78 -7.20 8.58
C VAL A 158 -2.97 -8.72 8.69
N GLY A 159 -1.90 -9.48 8.95
CA GLY A 159 -1.99 -10.94 9.13
C GLY A 159 -2.98 -11.34 10.23
N HIS A 160 -2.95 -10.64 11.37
CA HIS A 160 -3.91 -10.87 12.46
C HIS A 160 -5.33 -10.46 12.08
N LEU A 161 -5.51 -9.36 11.32
CA LEU A 161 -6.83 -8.98 10.81
C LEU A 161 -7.42 -10.07 9.90
N PHE A 162 -6.63 -10.71 9.05
CA PHE A 162 -7.09 -11.85 8.25
C PHE A 162 -7.49 -13.07 9.11
N GLN A 163 -6.75 -13.36 10.19
CA GLN A 163 -7.11 -14.42 11.13
C GLN A 163 -8.42 -14.12 11.88
N ASP A 164 -8.61 -12.86 12.30
CA ASP A 164 -9.84 -12.37 12.91
C ASP A 164 -11.06 -12.53 11.98
N LEU A 165 -10.88 -12.21 10.68
CA LEU A 165 -11.92 -12.35 9.64
C LEU A 165 -12.29 -13.80 9.33
N LYS A 166 -11.36 -14.75 9.50
CA LYS A 166 -11.63 -16.18 9.33
C LYS A 166 -12.32 -16.79 10.56
N SER A 167 -11.91 -16.38 11.76
CA SER A 167 -12.38 -16.96 13.03
C SER A 167 -13.78 -16.47 13.44
N LYS A 168 -14.06 -15.20 13.20
CA LYS A 168 -15.41 -14.64 13.33
C LYS A 168 -16.03 -14.82 11.95
N ALA A 169 -17.15 -15.53 11.82
CA ALA A 169 -18.00 -15.38 10.65
C ALA A 169 -18.55 -13.96 10.68
N SER A 170 -17.70 -12.98 10.36
CA SER A 170 -17.92 -11.58 10.67
C SER A 170 -19.05 -11.11 9.79
N ALA A 171 -20.23 -10.99 10.40
CA ALA A 171 -21.37 -10.31 9.82
C ALA A 171 -20.89 -8.93 9.35
N GLY A 172 -20.86 -8.71 8.03
CA GLY A 172 -20.40 -7.47 7.41
C GLY A 172 -19.08 -7.55 6.64
N SER A 173 -18.30 -8.63 6.71
CA SER A 173 -17.12 -8.78 5.85
C SER A 173 -17.55 -9.06 4.40
N PRO A 174 -17.00 -8.31 3.41
CA PRO A 174 -17.29 -8.58 2.00
C PRO A 174 -17.03 -10.03 1.63
N GLU A 175 -18.00 -10.64 0.93
CA GLU A 175 -17.97 -12.07 0.58
C GLU A 175 -16.68 -12.47 -0.14
N PHE A 176 -16.16 -11.60 -1.01
CA PHE A 176 -14.92 -11.86 -1.75
C PHE A 176 -13.70 -12.07 -0.85
N LEU A 177 -13.67 -11.49 0.36
CA LEU A 177 -12.56 -11.68 1.30
C LEU A 177 -12.54 -13.09 1.91
N ARG A 178 -13.66 -13.82 1.90
CA ARG A 178 -13.72 -15.18 2.48
C ARG A 178 -12.81 -16.17 1.75
N GLY A 179 -12.60 -15.96 0.45
CA GLY A 179 -11.69 -16.76 -0.37
C GLY A 179 -10.22 -16.32 -0.27
N VAL A 180 -9.88 -15.26 0.48
CA VAL A 180 -8.53 -14.70 0.51
C VAL A 180 -7.82 -15.07 1.81
N GLY A 181 -6.73 -15.82 1.69
CA GLY A 181 -5.79 -16.11 2.75
C GLY A 181 -4.67 -15.08 2.83
N CYS A 182 -3.95 -15.06 3.95
CA CYS A 182 -2.81 -14.18 4.15
C CYS A 182 -1.71 -14.91 4.91
N ALA A 183 -0.46 -14.77 4.46
CA ALA A 183 0.71 -15.30 5.13
C ALA A 183 1.78 -14.21 5.26
N VAL A 184 2.27 -13.99 6.48
CA VAL A 184 3.27 -12.96 6.79
C VAL A 184 4.59 -13.61 7.19
N PHE A 185 5.66 -13.29 6.48
CA PHE A 185 7.02 -13.79 6.68
C PHE A 185 7.90 -12.66 7.20
N VAL A 186 8.14 -12.63 8.51
CA VAL A 186 8.86 -11.55 9.18
C VAL A 186 10.39 -11.70 9.16
N ASP A 187 10.86 -12.93 8.98
CA ASP A 187 12.27 -13.32 8.84
C ASP A 187 12.72 -13.36 7.38
N GLY A 188 11.75 -13.51 6.46
CA GLY A 188 11.88 -13.31 5.02
C GLY A 188 11.97 -14.56 4.12
N PRO A 189 12.39 -15.76 4.58
CA PRO A 189 12.12 -16.99 3.85
C PRO A 189 10.61 -17.22 3.71
N ILE A 190 10.18 -17.73 2.56
CA ILE A 190 8.80 -18.17 2.34
C ILE A 190 8.71 -19.66 2.67
N TYR A 191 8.04 -19.99 3.77
CA TYR A 191 7.79 -21.37 4.16
C TYR A 191 6.57 -21.91 3.40
N LYS A 192 6.81 -22.83 2.46
CA LYS A 192 5.75 -23.41 1.60
C LYS A 192 4.59 -24.00 2.41
N ALA A 193 4.88 -24.63 3.56
CA ALA A 193 3.86 -25.21 4.43
C ALA A 193 2.83 -24.17 4.90
N ASN A 194 3.29 -22.99 5.34
CA ASN A 194 2.41 -21.90 5.78
C ASN A 194 1.51 -21.37 4.64
N VAL A 195 2.01 -21.41 3.40
CA VAL A 195 1.22 -21.03 2.21
C VAL A 195 0.16 -22.09 1.88
N ILE A 196 0.56 -23.37 1.86
CA ILE A 196 -0.34 -24.50 1.62
C ILE A 196 -1.47 -24.53 2.65
N GLU A 197 -1.16 -24.30 3.93
CA GLU A 197 -2.16 -24.26 5.01
C GLU A 197 -3.26 -23.22 4.74
N GLN A 198 -2.94 -22.07 4.14
CA GLN A 198 -3.97 -21.10 3.78
C GLN A 198 -4.93 -21.67 2.72
N PHE A 199 -4.44 -22.38 1.71
CA PHE A 199 -5.28 -23.03 0.71
C PHE A 199 -6.09 -24.19 1.31
N ASP A 200 -5.47 -25.02 2.15
CA ASP A 200 -6.13 -26.13 2.85
C ASP A 200 -7.24 -25.63 3.79
N SER A 201 -7.11 -24.41 4.32
CA SER A 201 -8.14 -23.72 5.12
C SER A 201 -9.31 -23.15 4.28
N GLY A 202 -9.33 -23.40 2.96
CA GLY A 202 -10.41 -23.00 2.06
C GLY A 202 -10.20 -21.68 1.32
N SER A 203 -9.01 -21.06 1.41
CA SER A 203 -8.69 -19.89 0.60
C SER A 203 -8.43 -20.27 -0.86
N SER A 204 -9.02 -19.55 -1.82
CA SER A 204 -8.75 -19.70 -3.25
C SER A 204 -7.55 -18.88 -3.72
N SER A 205 -7.16 -17.86 -2.95
CA SER A 205 -6.04 -16.97 -3.22
C SER A 205 -5.32 -16.66 -1.92
N VAL A 206 -4.01 -16.42 -1.97
CA VAL A 206 -3.21 -16.10 -0.77
C VAL A 206 -2.36 -14.87 -1.04
N ILE A 207 -2.48 -13.87 -0.16
CA ILE A 207 -1.61 -12.69 -0.15
C ILE A 207 -0.39 -13.01 0.72
N LEU A 208 0.80 -12.84 0.15
CA LEU A 208 2.05 -13.01 0.89
C LEU A 208 2.57 -11.63 1.29
N PHE A 209 2.98 -11.47 2.54
CA PHE A 209 3.78 -10.32 2.97
C PHE A 209 5.15 -10.81 3.39
N VAL A 210 6.20 -10.41 2.66
CA VAL A 210 7.57 -10.82 2.93
C VAL A 210 8.37 -9.62 3.40
N CYS A 211 8.70 -9.60 4.69
CA CYS A 211 9.41 -8.51 5.32
C CYS A 211 10.91 -8.80 5.39
N ARG A 212 11.73 -7.80 5.06
CA ARG A 212 13.19 -7.92 5.07
C ARG A 212 13.85 -6.59 5.42
N ARG A 213 15.07 -6.68 5.95
CA ARG A 213 15.99 -5.55 6.04
C ARG A 213 17.16 -5.79 5.07
N LEU A 214 17.26 -4.96 4.04
CA LEU A 214 18.19 -5.10 2.92
C LEU A 214 19.37 -4.13 3.03
N GLY A 215 19.84 -3.92 4.25
CA GLY A 215 20.91 -2.99 4.59
C GLY A 215 20.93 -2.67 6.08
N LEU A 216 22.03 -2.09 6.55
CA LEU A 216 22.16 -1.69 7.95
C LEU A 216 21.52 -0.31 8.15
N ASP A 217 22.20 0.74 7.72
CA ASP A 217 21.69 2.12 7.78
C ASP A 217 21.08 2.58 6.46
N GLU A 218 21.72 2.18 5.35
CA GLU A 218 21.33 2.49 3.98
C GLU A 218 21.01 1.19 3.21
N PHE A 219 20.20 1.31 2.16
CA PHE A 219 19.90 0.19 1.28
C PHE A 219 21.16 -0.28 0.54
N ASN A 220 21.46 -1.58 0.59
CA ASN A 220 22.60 -2.14 -0.14
C ASN A 220 22.21 -2.32 -1.62
N LEU A 221 22.49 -1.27 -2.40
CA LEU A 221 22.16 -1.17 -3.81
C LEU A 221 22.82 -2.26 -4.64
N GLU A 222 24.11 -2.51 -4.42
CA GLU A 222 24.91 -3.46 -5.21
C GLU A 222 24.39 -4.89 -5.09
N GLU A 223 23.98 -5.30 -3.89
CA GLU A 223 23.51 -6.66 -3.64
C GLU A 223 22.04 -6.87 -4.03
N TYR A 224 21.18 -5.86 -3.81
CA TYR A 224 19.73 -6.09 -3.80
C TYR A 224 18.93 -5.38 -4.88
N ARG A 225 19.50 -4.39 -5.60
CA ARG A 225 18.74 -3.64 -6.63
C ARG A 225 18.18 -4.56 -7.70
N GLU A 226 19.03 -5.34 -8.35
CA GLU A 226 18.64 -6.18 -9.48
C GLU A 226 17.59 -7.23 -9.08
N GLY A 227 17.73 -7.81 -7.87
CA GLY A 227 16.76 -8.76 -7.34
C GLY A 227 15.39 -8.12 -7.04
N LEU A 228 15.36 -6.92 -6.46
CA LEU A 228 14.11 -6.19 -6.25
C LEU A 228 13.49 -5.70 -7.56
N GLU A 229 14.30 -5.16 -8.48
CA GLU A 229 13.87 -4.74 -9.81
C GLU A 229 13.25 -5.90 -10.59
N SER A 230 13.84 -7.09 -10.50
CA SER A 230 13.29 -8.31 -11.11
C SER A 230 11.93 -8.69 -10.51
N CYS A 231 11.68 -8.40 -9.23
CA CYS A 231 10.37 -8.65 -8.63
C CYS A 231 9.28 -7.82 -9.32
N PHE A 232 9.54 -6.56 -9.70
CA PHE A 232 8.56 -5.73 -10.41
C PHE A 232 8.16 -6.28 -11.78
N GLN A 233 8.94 -7.20 -12.35
CA GLN A 233 8.62 -7.89 -13.61
C GLN A 233 7.67 -9.07 -13.43
N LEU A 234 7.47 -9.55 -12.19
CA LEU A 234 6.57 -10.65 -11.90
C LEU A 234 5.11 -10.17 -11.87
N PRO A 235 4.18 -10.85 -12.57
CA PRO A 235 2.74 -10.54 -12.50
C PRO A 235 2.16 -10.60 -11.09
N GLU A 236 2.70 -11.48 -10.24
CA GLU A 236 2.25 -11.72 -8.87
C GLU A 236 2.71 -10.61 -7.92
N PHE A 237 3.77 -9.87 -8.25
CA PHE A 237 4.31 -8.83 -7.38
C PHE A 237 3.44 -7.57 -7.36
N GLN A 238 2.77 -7.36 -6.22
CA GLN A 238 1.88 -6.23 -5.93
C GLN A 238 2.58 -5.06 -5.24
N GLY A 239 3.89 -4.92 -5.44
CA GLY A 239 4.67 -3.76 -5.01
C GLY A 239 5.34 -3.91 -3.65
N LEU A 240 5.79 -2.76 -3.14
CA LEU A 240 6.70 -2.68 -2.00
C LEU A 240 6.28 -1.56 -1.05
N ALA A 241 6.02 -1.91 0.21
CA ALA A 241 5.93 -0.96 1.31
C ALA A 241 7.32 -0.71 1.89
N SER A 242 7.78 0.54 1.82
CA SER A 242 9.03 0.98 2.42
C SER A 242 8.95 2.48 2.68
N GLY A 243 10.10 3.15 2.79
CA GLY A 243 10.17 4.58 2.94
C GLY A 243 11.42 5.17 2.29
N ASN A 244 11.67 6.44 2.60
CA ASN A 244 12.91 7.11 2.25
C ASN A 244 13.89 7.17 3.44
N SER A 245 15.05 7.78 3.23
CA SER A 245 16.07 8.03 4.26
C SER A 245 15.64 8.99 5.38
N SER A 246 14.45 9.59 5.29
CA SER A 246 13.88 10.53 6.28
C SER A 246 12.69 9.93 7.04
N SER A 247 12.51 8.60 7.03
CA SER A 247 11.47 7.86 7.76
C SER A 247 10.02 8.08 7.29
N SER A 248 9.82 8.71 6.13
CA SER A 248 8.52 8.80 5.45
C SER A 248 8.23 7.51 4.68
N ALA A 249 7.04 6.93 4.88
CA ALA A 249 6.62 5.71 4.21
C ALA A 249 5.98 5.99 2.85
N HIS A 250 6.28 5.17 1.85
CA HIS A 250 5.73 5.23 0.51
C HIS A 250 5.38 3.84 -0.02
N PHE A 251 4.38 3.75 -0.89
CA PHE A 251 4.03 2.52 -1.59
C PHE A 251 4.66 2.53 -2.98
N PHE A 252 5.71 1.75 -3.19
CA PHE A 252 6.42 1.68 -4.47
C PHE A 252 5.75 0.68 -5.41
N VAL A 253 5.41 1.16 -6.59
CA VAL A 253 4.50 0.48 -7.54
C VAL A 253 5.16 0.17 -8.88
N ALA A 254 6.23 0.88 -9.23
CA ALA A 254 6.94 0.67 -10.48
C ALA A 254 8.44 1.00 -10.38
N THR A 255 9.22 0.49 -11.33
CA THR A 255 10.59 0.96 -11.60
C THR A 255 10.59 1.93 -12.77
N HIS A 256 11.56 2.84 -12.82
CA HIS A 256 11.77 3.77 -13.93
C HIS A 256 13.25 3.85 -14.27
N GLY A 257 13.62 3.24 -15.40
CA GLY A 257 15.01 2.97 -15.75
C GLY A 257 15.72 2.14 -14.68
N GLU A 258 17.03 2.28 -14.61
CA GLU A 258 17.86 1.63 -13.57
C GLU A 258 18.04 2.51 -12.32
N ASP A 259 17.57 3.76 -12.36
CA ASP A 259 17.93 4.78 -11.38
C ASP A 259 16.92 4.92 -10.24
N SER A 260 15.63 4.66 -10.51
CA SER A 260 14.58 5.04 -9.58
C SER A 260 13.37 4.11 -9.54
N VAL A 261 12.65 4.20 -8.43
CA VAL A 261 11.34 3.58 -8.21
C VAL A 261 10.27 4.66 -8.12
N LEU A 262 9.08 4.35 -8.61
CA LEU A 262 7.91 5.21 -8.58
C LEU A 262 6.97 4.79 -7.46
N PHE A 263 6.33 5.76 -6.80
CA PHE A 263 5.52 5.49 -5.62
C PHE A 263 4.25 6.34 -5.50
N LEU A 264 3.32 5.84 -4.68
CA LEU A 264 2.18 6.57 -4.14
C LEU A 264 2.55 7.17 -2.79
N ASP A 265 2.17 8.43 -2.59
CA ASP A 265 2.56 9.23 -1.43
C ASP A 265 1.35 9.50 -0.51
N PRO A 266 1.35 9.00 0.74
CA PRO A 266 0.25 9.21 1.67
C PRO A 266 0.26 10.57 2.38
N HIS A 267 1.26 11.44 2.16
CA HIS A 267 1.53 12.58 3.05
C HIS A 267 0.63 13.83 2.86
N THR A 268 -0.51 13.70 2.19
CA THR A 268 -1.54 14.75 2.12
C THR A 268 -2.67 14.43 3.09
N THR A 269 -3.16 15.42 3.84
CA THR A 269 -4.29 15.22 4.76
C THR A 269 -5.61 15.53 4.07
N SER A 270 -6.49 14.55 4.03
CA SER A 270 -7.84 14.65 3.47
C SER A 270 -8.89 14.39 4.57
N PRO A 271 -10.18 14.71 4.38
CA PRO A 271 -11.23 14.27 5.29
C PRO A 271 -11.33 12.75 5.38
N ALA A 272 -11.78 12.22 6.51
CA ALA A 272 -12.03 10.80 6.75
C ALA A 272 -12.94 10.18 5.69
N LEU A 273 -12.53 9.04 5.14
CA LEU A 273 -13.22 8.33 4.07
C LEU A 273 -14.46 7.59 4.59
N ARG A 274 -15.64 7.93 4.07
CA ARG A 274 -16.96 7.45 4.51
C ARG A 274 -17.86 7.00 3.33
N VAL A 275 -18.91 6.22 3.61
CA VAL A 275 -19.78 5.53 2.63
C VAL A 275 -20.93 6.41 2.12
N GLU A 276 -20.61 7.51 1.47
CA GLU A 276 -21.59 8.25 0.67
C GLU A 276 -21.04 8.30 -0.76
N GLY A 277 -21.84 7.97 -1.78
CA GLY A 277 -21.35 7.80 -3.16
C GLY A 277 -20.54 9.00 -3.66
N ASP A 278 -21.13 10.19 -3.60
CA ASP A 278 -20.47 11.47 -3.96
C ASP A 278 -19.25 11.77 -3.07
N VAL A 279 -19.26 11.26 -1.84
CA VAL A 279 -18.15 11.42 -0.89
C VAL A 279 -16.96 10.60 -1.38
N VAL A 280 -17.11 9.32 -1.73
CA VAL A 280 -15.98 8.50 -2.22
C VAL A 280 -15.31 9.12 -3.45
N ALA A 281 -16.10 9.61 -4.42
CA ALA A 281 -15.61 10.26 -5.63
C ALA A 281 -14.75 11.52 -5.33
N SER A 282 -15.16 12.30 -4.33
CA SER A 282 -14.48 13.54 -3.93
C SER A 282 -13.25 13.35 -3.03
N HIS A 283 -12.97 12.13 -2.57
CA HIS A 283 -11.93 11.86 -1.56
C HIS A 283 -10.50 11.69 -2.11
N GLY A 284 -10.28 12.00 -3.39
CA GLY A 284 -8.95 11.97 -4.00
C GLY A 284 -8.30 10.58 -3.95
N LEU A 285 -9.09 9.53 -4.15
CA LEU A 285 -8.61 8.13 -4.09
C LEU A 285 -7.73 7.72 -5.27
N ARG A 286 -7.45 8.64 -6.18
CA ARG A 286 -6.68 8.40 -7.39
C ARG A 286 -5.43 9.26 -7.37
N PRO A 287 -4.25 8.68 -7.63
CA PRO A 287 -3.02 9.46 -7.69
C PRO A 287 -2.95 10.19 -9.03
N GLU A 288 -2.73 11.50 -9.00
CA GLU A 288 -2.65 12.31 -10.23
C GLU A 288 -1.25 12.28 -10.86
N ARG A 289 -0.22 12.17 -10.01
CA ARG A 289 1.19 12.34 -10.36
C ARG A 289 2.03 11.20 -9.81
N ALA A 290 2.85 10.62 -10.69
CA ALA A 290 3.88 9.69 -10.26
C ALA A 290 5.05 10.46 -9.65
N LEU A 291 5.47 10.03 -8.46
CA LEU A 291 6.66 10.53 -7.77
C LEU A 291 7.75 9.47 -7.83
N ARG A 292 9.01 9.90 -7.87
CA ARG A 292 10.17 9.02 -8.02
C ARG A 292 11.13 9.15 -6.84
N LEU A 293 11.74 8.03 -6.46
CA LEU A 293 12.81 7.96 -5.47
C LEU A 293 14.00 7.23 -6.10
N PRO A 294 15.22 7.79 -6.06
CA PRO A 294 16.42 7.05 -6.42
C PRO A 294 16.56 5.79 -5.57
N TRP A 295 16.99 4.67 -6.15
CA TRP A 295 17.17 3.41 -5.40
C TRP A 295 18.10 3.57 -4.19
N SER A 296 19.14 4.41 -4.29
CA SER A 296 20.06 4.72 -3.20
C SER A 296 19.39 5.34 -1.97
N ASN A 297 18.21 5.93 -2.14
CA ASN A 297 17.47 6.61 -1.07
C ASN A 297 16.34 5.76 -0.48
N LEU A 298 16.14 4.54 -1.00
CA LEU A 298 15.18 3.59 -0.48
C LEU A 298 15.58 3.19 0.95
N ASN A 299 14.59 3.10 1.85
CA ASN A 299 14.85 2.61 3.20
C ASN A 299 15.17 1.10 3.17
N PRO A 300 16.19 0.62 3.90
CA PRO A 300 16.52 -0.81 3.89
C PRO A 300 15.42 -1.69 4.50
N SER A 301 14.54 -1.14 5.33
CA SER A 301 13.39 -1.86 5.88
C SER A 301 12.25 -1.90 4.87
N ILE A 302 11.85 -3.11 4.47
CA ILE A 302 10.85 -3.31 3.43
C ILE A 302 9.83 -4.39 3.79
N CYS A 303 8.64 -4.30 3.20
CA CYS A 303 7.70 -5.40 3.06
C CYS A 303 7.22 -5.45 1.61
N ARG A 304 7.34 -6.61 0.97
CA ARG A 304 6.84 -6.83 -0.39
C ARG A 304 5.63 -7.76 -0.39
N ALA A 305 4.77 -7.59 -1.38
CA ALA A 305 3.67 -8.51 -1.65
C ALA A 305 3.92 -9.28 -2.96
N PRO A 306 4.69 -10.38 -2.92
CA PRO A 306 4.99 -11.20 -4.10
C PRO A 306 3.88 -12.19 -4.44
#